data_AF-Q9EVB7-F1
#
_entry.id   AF-Q9EVB7-F1
#
_cell.length_a   1.000
_cell.length_b   1.000
_cell.length_c   1.000
_cell.angle_alpha   90.00
_cell.angle_beta   90.00
_cell.angle_gamma   90.00
#
_symmetry.space_group_name_H-M   'P 1'
#
loop_
_entity.id
_entity.type
_entity.pdbx_description
1 polymer ?
#
loop_
_entity_poly.entity_id
_entity_poly.type
_entity_poly.pdbx_seq_one_letter_code
_entity_poly.pdbx_strand_id
1 'polypeptide(L)'
;AHSLEMGVLTEVSNEEELERAIALGAKVVGINNRDLRDLSIDLNRTRELAPKLGHNVTVISESGINTYAQVRELSHFANGFLIGSALMAHDDLHAAVRRVLLGENKVCGLTRGQDAKAAYDAGAIYGGLIFVATSPRCVNVEQAQEVMAAAPLQYVGVFRNHDIADVVDKAKVLSLAAVQLHGNEDQLYIDTLREALPAHVAIWKALSVGETLPAREFQHVDKYVLDNGQGGSGQRFDWSLLNGQSFGNVLLAGGLGADNCVEAAQTGCAGLDFNSAVESQPGIKDARLLASVFQTLRAY
;
A
#
# COMPACT_ATOMS: atom_id res chain seq x y z
N ALA A 1 -22.58 -29.86 -13.12
CA ALA A 1 -22.58 -28.39 -12.98
C ALA A 1 -23.55 -27.74 -13.94
N HIS A 2 -23.32 -27.78 -15.26
CA HIS A 2 -24.20 -27.10 -16.22
C HIS A 2 -25.65 -27.58 -16.23
N SER A 3 -25.93 -28.88 -16.05
CA SER A 3 -27.33 -29.38 -15.94
C SER A 3 -28.08 -28.86 -14.70
N LEU A 4 -27.37 -28.19 -13.79
CA LEU A 4 -27.88 -27.55 -12.58
C LEU A 4 -27.66 -26.03 -12.61
N GLU A 5 -27.37 -25.45 -13.79
CA GLU A 5 -27.09 -24.01 -13.95
C GLU A 5 -25.93 -23.48 -13.07
N MET A 6 -24.97 -24.35 -12.71
CA MET A 6 -23.78 -23.96 -11.97
C MET A 6 -22.60 -23.67 -12.91
N GLY A 7 -21.85 -22.62 -12.61
CA GLY A 7 -20.56 -22.32 -13.26
C GLY A 7 -19.47 -23.33 -12.88
N VAL A 8 -18.41 -23.38 -13.69
CA VAL A 8 -17.22 -24.22 -13.46
C VAL A 8 -15.97 -23.37 -13.60
N LEU A 9 -15.13 -23.38 -12.55
CA LEU A 9 -13.75 -22.92 -12.61
C LEU A 9 -12.87 -24.14 -12.89
N THR A 10 -12.30 -24.22 -14.08
CA THR A 10 -11.41 -25.33 -14.47
C THR A 10 -9.99 -25.00 -14.07
N GLU A 11 -9.50 -25.62 -13.01
CA GLU A 11 -8.15 -25.40 -12.50
C GLU A 11 -7.08 -26.14 -13.33
N VAL A 12 -5.95 -25.47 -13.58
CA VAL A 12 -4.76 -26.01 -14.24
C VAL A 12 -3.50 -25.56 -13.50
N SER A 13 -2.46 -26.39 -13.52
CA SER A 13 -1.20 -26.19 -12.81
C SER A 13 0.04 -26.33 -13.71
N ASN A 14 -0.13 -26.78 -14.95
CA ASN A 14 0.94 -27.00 -15.93
C ASN A 14 0.44 -26.90 -17.38
N GLU A 15 1.36 -26.99 -18.34
CA GLU A 15 1.10 -26.90 -19.78
C GLU A 15 0.13 -27.99 -20.30
N GLU A 16 0.31 -29.25 -19.88
CA GLU A 16 -0.54 -30.36 -20.34
C GLU A 16 -2.01 -30.16 -19.91
N GLU A 17 -2.23 -29.73 -18.67
CA GLU A 17 -3.55 -29.41 -18.16
C GLU A 17 -4.18 -28.21 -18.89
N LEU A 18 -3.37 -27.22 -19.26
CA LEU A 18 -3.81 -26.07 -20.06
C LEU A 18 -4.33 -26.50 -21.44
N GLU A 19 -3.55 -27.32 -22.16
CA GLU A 19 -3.95 -27.86 -23.46
C GLU A 19 -5.27 -28.63 -23.38
N ARG A 20 -5.44 -29.43 -22.31
CA ARG A 20 -6.69 -30.14 -22.04
C ARG A 20 -7.85 -29.19 -21.76
N ALA A 21 -7.64 -28.12 -20.99
CA ALA A 21 -8.67 -27.12 -20.71
C ALA A 21 -9.15 -26.42 -22.00
N ILE A 22 -8.22 -26.11 -22.91
CA ILE A 22 -8.53 -25.56 -24.24
C ILE A 22 -9.33 -26.57 -25.06
N ALA A 23 -8.87 -27.82 -25.14
CA ALA A 23 -9.56 -28.88 -25.89
C ALA A 23 -10.98 -29.16 -25.38
N LEU A 24 -11.20 -29.04 -24.06
CA LEU A 24 -12.51 -29.18 -23.42
C LEU A 24 -13.42 -27.95 -23.58
N GLY A 25 -12.91 -26.85 -24.13
CA GLY A 25 -13.68 -25.61 -24.32
C GLY A 25 -14.06 -24.93 -23.00
N ALA A 26 -13.20 -25.02 -21.97
CA ALA A 26 -13.44 -24.41 -20.68
C ALA A 26 -13.66 -22.89 -20.80
N LYS A 27 -14.66 -22.35 -20.09
CA LYS A 27 -15.03 -20.93 -20.14
C LYS A 27 -14.32 -20.07 -19.11
N VAL A 28 -14.07 -20.65 -17.92
CA VAL A 28 -13.29 -20.02 -16.85
C VAL A 28 -12.17 -20.99 -16.49
N VAL A 29 -10.94 -20.53 -16.63
CA VAL A 29 -9.74 -21.32 -16.32
C VAL A 29 -8.98 -20.65 -15.20
N GLY A 30 -8.72 -21.42 -14.15
CA GLY A 30 -7.93 -21.02 -13.01
C GLY A 30 -6.51 -21.54 -13.13
N ILE A 31 -5.51 -20.66 -13.14
CA ILE A 31 -4.10 -21.04 -13.16
C ILE A 31 -3.60 -21.02 -11.72
N ASN A 32 -3.34 -22.20 -11.16
CA ASN A 32 -2.84 -22.33 -9.81
C ASN A 32 -1.32 -22.19 -9.77
N ASN A 33 -0.87 -21.05 -9.25
CA ASN A 33 0.56 -20.79 -9.06
C ASN A 33 1.17 -21.71 -7.98
N ARG A 34 0.34 -22.37 -7.15
CA ARG A 34 0.79 -23.41 -6.22
C ARG A 34 0.68 -24.79 -6.86
N ASP A 35 1.75 -25.57 -6.90
CA ASP A 35 1.63 -26.99 -7.22
C ASP A 35 1.24 -27.75 -5.95
N LEU A 36 0.11 -28.48 -5.98
CA LEU A 36 -0.30 -29.28 -4.82
C LEU A 36 0.51 -30.57 -4.66
N ARG A 37 1.31 -30.95 -5.66
CA ARG A 37 2.19 -32.13 -5.62
C ARG A 37 3.39 -31.91 -4.69
N ASP A 38 3.92 -30.69 -4.64
CA ASP A 38 5.12 -30.34 -3.85
C ASP A 38 4.99 -29.05 -3.02
N LEU A 39 3.84 -28.37 -3.10
CA LEU A 39 3.50 -27.13 -2.43
C LEU A 39 4.31 -25.89 -2.87
N SER A 40 5.15 -26.01 -3.89
CA SER A 40 5.89 -24.89 -4.49
C SER A 40 4.94 -23.82 -5.03
N ILE A 41 5.35 -22.55 -4.96
CA ILE A 41 4.60 -21.42 -5.51
C ILE A 41 5.48 -20.73 -6.54
N ASP A 42 4.96 -20.58 -7.76
CA ASP A 42 5.62 -19.86 -8.83
C ASP A 42 4.60 -19.04 -9.64
N LEU A 43 4.69 -17.71 -9.52
CA LEU A 43 3.83 -16.78 -10.25
C LEU A 43 4.12 -16.77 -11.77
N ASN A 44 5.26 -17.30 -12.22
CA ASN A 44 5.55 -17.40 -13.65
C ASN A 44 4.58 -18.33 -14.38
N ARG A 45 3.93 -19.27 -13.68
CA ARG A 45 2.87 -20.09 -14.28
C ARG A 45 1.76 -19.23 -14.87
N THR A 46 1.29 -18.22 -14.13
CA THR A 46 0.32 -17.26 -14.68
C THR A 46 0.90 -16.51 -15.88
N ARG A 47 2.15 -16.01 -15.78
CA ARG A 47 2.79 -15.24 -16.85
C ARG A 47 2.93 -16.02 -18.16
N GLU A 48 3.25 -17.31 -18.05
CA GLU A 48 3.55 -18.17 -19.19
C GLU A 48 2.31 -18.86 -19.77
N LEU A 49 1.38 -19.30 -18.91
CA LEU A 49 0.21 -20.09 -19.33
C LEU A 49 -0.97 -19.21 -19.73
N ALA A 50 -1.20 -18.09 -19.04
CA ALA A 50 -2.38 -17.25 -19.29
C ALA A 50 -2.47 -16.70 -20.73
N PRO A 51 -1.38 -16.21 -21.37
CA PRO A 51 -1.45 -15.68 -22.74
C PRO A 51 -1.84 -16.72 -23.79
N LYS A 52 -1.71 -18.02 -23.48
CA LYS A 52 -2.09 -19.13 -24.37
C LYS A 52 -3.60 -19.39 -24.33
N LEU A 53 -4.28 -18.97 -23.26
CA LEU A 53 -5.74 -18.98 -23.16
C LEU A 53 -6.27 -17.75 -23.90
N GLY A 54 -6.72 -17.94 -25.15
CA GLY A 54 -7.21 -16.85 -25.97
C GLY A 54 -8.34 -16.02 -25.31
N HIS A 55 -8.61 -14.84 -25.84
CA HIS A 55 -9.51 -13.82 -25.28
C HIS A 55 -10.97 -14.26 -24.98
N ASN A 56 -11.38 -15.45 -25.41
CA ASN A 56 -12.71 -16.01 -25.15
C ASN A 56 -12.83 -16.75 -23.82
N VAL A 57 -11.71 -16.92 -23.09
CA VAL A 57 -11.64 -17.59 -21.80
C VAL A 57 -11.43 -16.54 -20.71
N THR A 58 -12.19 -16.62 -19.63
CA THR A 58 -11.91 -15.84 -18.42
C THR A 58 -10.80 -16.55 -17.64
N VAL A 59 -9.66 -15.89 -17.47
CA VAL A 59 -8.50 -16.42 -16.76
C VAL A 59 -8.47 -15.89 -15.33
N ILE A 60 -8.33 -16.78 -14.35
CA ILE A 60 -8.17 -16.46 -12.94
C ILE A 60 -6.77 -16.88 -12.49
N SER A 61 -5.99 -15.98 -11.89
CA SER A 61 -4.72 -16.32 -11.26
C SER A 61 -4.95 -16.68 -9.78
N GLU A 62 -4.40 -17.80 -9.34
CA GLU A 62 -4.67 -18.37 -8.01
C GLU A 62 -3.39 -18.62 -7.24
N SER A 63 -3.44 -18.43 -5.91
CA SER A 63 -2.32 -18.67 -4.97
C SER A 63 -1.11 -17.73 -5.14
N GLY A 64 -0.48 -17.37 -4.01
CA GLY A 64 0.78 -16.61 -4.01
C GLY A 64 0.67 -15.12 -4.35
N ILE A 65 -0.56 -14.58 -4.47
CA ILE A 65 -0.81 -13.16 -4.67
C ILE A 65 -1.03 -12.50 -3.30
N ASN A 66 -0.09 -11.64 -2.92
CA ASN A 66 0.00 -11.06 -1.58
C ASN A 66 0.03 -9.52 -1.59
N THR A 67 0.41 -8.89 -2.71
CA THR A 67 0.61 -7.45 -2.78
C THR A 67 -0.16 -6.81 -3.94
N TYR A 68 -0.47 -5.53 -3.79
CA TYR A 68 -1.06 -4.73 -4.86
C TYR A 68 -0.20 -4.68 -6.12
N ALA A 69 1.13 -4.57 -5.97
CA ALA A 69 2.05 -4.60 -7.11
C ALA A 69 1.91 -5.89 -7.93
N GLN A 70 1.77 -7.05 -7.27
CA GLN A 70 1.53 -8.32 -7.97
C GLN A 70 0.16 -8.34 -8.66
N VAL A 71 -0.89 -7.82 -8.03
CA VAL A 71 -2.22 -7.71 -8.65
C VAL A 71 -2.16 -6.85 -9.91
N ARG A 72 -1.50 -5.69 -9.85
CA ARG A 72 -1.34 -4.77 -11.00
C ARG A 72 -0.51 -5.37 -12.12
N GLU A 73 0.56 -6.10 -11.79
CA GLU A 73 1.38 -6.78 -12.79
C GLU A 73 0.60 -7.93 -13.45
N LEU A 74 0.02 -8.81 -12.64
CA LEU A 74 -0.64 -10.02 -13.12
C LEU A 74 -1.99 -9.74 -13.81
N SER A 75 -2.62 -8.58 -13.59
CA SER A 75 -3.85 -8.20 -14.30
C SER A 75 -3.63 -7.96 -15.79
N HIS A 76 -2.37 -7.81 -16.22
CA HIS A 76 -2.03 -7.81 -17.65
C HIS A 76 -2.07 -9.20 -18.28
N PHE A 77 -2.08 -10.27 -17.47
CA PHE A 77 -2.09 -11.66 -17.93
C PHE A 77 -3.42 -12.35 -17.63
N ALA A 78 -4.05 -12.06 -16.49
CA ALA A 78 -5.29 -12.68 -16.03
C ALA A 78 -6.43 -11.65 -15.90
N ASN A 79 -7.67 -12.14 -16.00
CA ASN A 79 -8.87 -11.31 -15.88
C ASN A 79 -9.37 -11.17 -14.44
N GLY A 80 -8.89 -12.01 -13.52
CA GLY A 80 -9.28 -12.00 -12.12
C GLY A 80 -8.33 -12.79 -11.23
N PHE A 81 -8.61 -12.77 -9.93
CA PHE A 81 -7.76 -13.36 -8.90
C PHE A 81 -8.57 -14.15 -7.89
N LEU A 82 -8.03 -15.29 -7.45
CA LEU A 82 -8.51 -16.03 -6.29
C LEU A 82 -7.49 -15.89 -5.16
N ILE A 83 -7.88 -15.19 -4.10
CA ILE A 83 -6.99 -14.82 -2.99
C ILE A 83 -7.59 -15.29 -1.67
N GLY A 84 -6.83 -16.08 -0.92
CA GLY A 84 -7.24 -16.65 0.37
C GLY A 84 -6.25 -16.34 1.48
N SER A 85 -5.12 -17.05 1.51
CA SER A 85 -4.16 -17.02 2.64
C SER A 85 -3.66 -15.63 3.01
N ALA A 86 -3.45 -14.74 2.04
CA ALA A 86 -3.03 -13.35 2.28
C ALA A 86 -4.05 -12.58 3.14
N LEU A 87 -5.33 -12.91 3.02
CA LEU A 87 -6.41 -12.28 3.77
C LEU A 87 -6.62 -12.96 5.12
N MET A 88 -6.63 -14.29 5.13
CA MET A 88 -6.96 -15.09 6.32
C MET A 88 -5.86 -15.08 7.40
N ALA A 89 -4.65 -14.64 7.07
CA ALA A 89 -3.56 -14.49 8.02
C ALA A 89 -3.63 -13.22 8.89
N HIS A 90 -4.65 -12.38 8.69
CA HIS A 90 -4.81 -11.11 9.39
C HIS A 90 -6.12 -11.05 10.16
N ASP A 91 -6.09 -10.47 11.36
CA ASP A 91 -7.30 -10.27 12.18
C ASP A 91 -8.24 -9.23 11.55
N ASP A 92 -7.69 -8.13 11.02
CA ASP A 92 -8.45 -7.11 10.29
C ASP A 92 -8.56 -7.46 8.80
N LEU A 93 -9.66 -8.12 8.47
CA LEU A 93 -9.97 -8.53 7.09
C LEU A 93 -10.18 -7.33 6.15
N HIS A 94 -10.73 -6.22 6.63
CA HIS A 94 -10.95 -5.03 5.79
C HIS A 94 -9.61 -4.41 5.37
N ALA A 95 -8.68 -4.26 6.31
CA ALA A 95 -7.33 -3.79 6.01
C ALA A 95 -6.61 -4.78 5.07
N ALA A 96 -6.69 -6.09 5.32
CA ALA A 96 -6.05 -7.09 4.48
C ALA A 96 -6.53 -7.04 3.02
N VAL A 97 -7.85 -6.94 2.80
CA VAL A 97 -8.44 -6.78 1.47
C VAL A 97 -7.94 -5.50 0.80
N ARG A 98 -7.96 -4.36 1.51
CA ARG A 98 -7.51 -3.07 0.97
C ARG A 98 -6.03 -3.08 0.59
N ARG A 99 -5.15 -3.70 1.40
CA ARG A 99 -3.71 -3.81 1.09
C ARG A 99 -3.46 -4.50 -0.25
N VAL A 100 -4.22 -5.55 -0.55
CA VAL A 100 -4.06 -6.32 -1.78
C VAL A 100 -4.72 -5.63 -2.97
N LEU A 101 -5.90 -5.04 -2.80
CA LEU A 101 -6.68 -4.47 -3.91
C LEU A 101 -6.32 -3.01 -4.25
N LEU A 102 -5.81 -2.26 -3.28
CA LEU A 102 -5.58 -0.81 -3.43
C LEU A 102 -4.12 -0.43 -3.16
N GLY A 103 -3.40 -1.26 -2.41
CA GLY A 103 -2.06 -0.95 -1.90
C GLY A 103 -2.07 -0.43 -0.47
N GLU A 104 -0.87 -0.23 0.07
CA GLU A 104 -0.62 0.19 1.44
C GLU A 104 -0.75 1.72 1.61
N ASN A 105 -1.87 2.29 1.15
CA ASN A 105 -2.00 3.74 1.00
C ASN A 105 -2.19 4.48 2.33
N LYS A 106 -1.62 5.67 2.38
CA LYS A 106 -1.65 6.58 3.52
C LYS A 106 -2.27 7.91 3.14
N VAL A 107 -3.12 8.45 4.02
CA VAL A 107 -3.58 9.84 3.96
C VAL A 107 -2.92 10.60 5.11
N CYS A 108 -1.96 11.46 4.80
CA CYS A 108 -1.14 12.19 5.76
C CYS A 108 -1.73 13.54 6.17
N GLY A 109 -1.37 14.05 7.34
CA GLY A 109 -1.73 15.39 7.79
C GLY A 109 -3.20 15.52 8.18
N LEU A 110 -3.76 14.51 8.83
CA LEU A 110 -5.13 14.52 9.34
C LEU A 110 -5.22 15.40 10.58
N THR A 111 -6.15 16.35 10.57
CA THR A 111 -6.39 17.28 11.69
C THR A 111 -7.82 17.23 12.23
N ARG A 112 -8.72 16.47 11.57
CA ARG A 112 -10.14 16.35 11.92
C ARG A 112 -10.60 14.90 11.82
N GLY A 113 -11.46 14.46 12.74
CA GLY A 113 -12.01 13.09 12.73
C GLY A 113 -12.80 12.76 11.46
N GLN A 114 -13.57 13.71 10.92
CA GLN A 114 -14.31 13.52 9.68
C GLN A 114 -13.40 13.20 8.47
N ASP A 115 -12.16 13.71 8.46
CA ASP A 115 -11.21 13.46 7.39
C ASP A 115 -10.58 12.06 7.53
N ALA A 116 -10.30 11.65 8.77
CA ALA A 116 -9.88 10.27 9.05
C ALA A 116 -10.96 9.27 8.64
N LYS A 117 -12.23 9.58 8.92
CA LYS A 117 -13.37 8.76 8.48
C LYS A 117 -13.47 8.71 6.96
N ALA A 118 -13.37 9.86 6.27
CA ALA A 118 -13.40 9.90 4.82
C ALA A 118 -12.25 9.09 4.18
N ALA A 119 -11.03 9.19 4.74
CA ALA A 119 -9.88 8.40 4.29
C ALA A 119 -10.11 6.89 4.50
N TYR A 120 -10.61 6.50 5.67
CA TYR A 120 -10.94 5.12 5.97
C TYR A 120 -12.03 4.56 5.05
N ASP A 121 -13.09 5.33 4.79
CA ASP A 121 -14.19 4.92 3.91
C ASP A 121 -13.76 4.78 2.45
N ALA A 122 -12.86 5.66 2.00
CA ALA A 122 -12.26 5.58 0.67
C ALA A 122 -11.36 4.34 0.50
N GLY A 123 -10.78 3.82 1.60
CA GLY A 123 -10.00 2.59 1.58
C GLY A 123 -8.55 2.74 2.01
N ALA A 124 -8.18 3.85 2.66
CA ALA A 124 -6.85 4.03 3.22
C ALA A 124 -6.53 2.97 4.29
N ILE A 125 -5.27 2.58 4.37
CA ILE A 125 -4.74 1.75 5.46
C ILE A 125 -4.24 2.64 6.59
N TYR A 126 -3.48 3.68 6.23
CA TYR A 126 -2.79 4.52 7.19
C TYR A 126 -3.37 5.94 7.25
N GLY A 127 -3.41 6.50 8.46
CA GLY A 127 -3.69 7.90 8.72
C GLY A 127 -2.46 8.59 9.32
N GLY A 128 -1.96 9.67 8.72
CA GLY A 128 -0.79 10.39 9.23
C GLY A 128 -1.17 11.54 10.16
N LEU A 129 -0.57 11.57 11.35
CA LEU A 129 -0.67 12.65 12.34
C LEU A 129 0.67 13.39 12.38
N ILE A 130 0.68 14.70 12.16
CA ILE A 130 1.93 15.46 12.08
C ILE A 130 2.19 16.17 13.41
N PHE A 131 3.30 15.85 14.07
CA PHE A 131 3.73 16.48 15.33
C PHE A 131 4.82 17.53 15.12
N VAL A 132 5.09 17.91 13.87
CA VAL A 132 6.10 18.91 13.53
C VAL A 132 5.49 20.31 13.70
N ALA A 133 5.93 21.04 14.73
CA ALA A 133 5.39 22.35 15.11
C ALA A 133 5.35 23.40 13.98
N THR A 134 6.27 23.35 13.02
CA THR A 134 6.31 24.26 11.87
C THR A 134 5.29 23.93 10.78
N SER A 135 4.66 22.77 10.85
CA SER A 135 3.66 22.35 9.86
C SER A 135 2.33 23.07 10.10
N PRO A 136 1.66 23.58 9.05
CA PRO A 136 0.29 24.08 9.17
C PRO A 136 -0.72 22.95 9.45
N ARG A 137 -0.27 21.69 9.38
CA ARG A 137 -1.04 20.46 9.63
C ARG A 137 -0.67 19.83 10.98
N CYS A 138 0.02 20.58 11.84
CA CYS A 138 0.45 20.09 13.15
C CYS A 138 -0.76 19.83 14.05
N VAL A 139 -0.72 18.73 14.81
CA VAL A 139 -1.70 18.39 15.84
C VAL A 139 -1.01 18.23 17.19
N ASN A 140 -1.73 18.52 18.26
CA ASN A 140 -1.33 18.13 19.61
C ASN A 140 -1.92 16.75 19.96
N VAL A 141 -1.61 16.23 21.16
CA VAL A 141 -2.06 14.89 21.59
C VAL A 141 -3.58 14.79 21.71
N GLU A 142 -4.23 15.82 22.27
CA GLU A 142 -5.69 15.85 22.46
C GLU A 142 -6.41 15.82 21.10
N GLN A 143 -6.02 16.71 20.19
CA GLN A 143 -6.54 16.73 18.83
C GLN A 143 -6.25 15.42 18.08
N ALA A 144 -5.06 14.83 18.27
CA ALA A 144 -4.75 13.53 17.68
C ALA A 144 -5.71 12.44 18.18
N GLN A 145 -6.02 12.40 19.47
CA GLN A 145 -7.00 11.45 20.02
C GLN A 145 -8.40 11.64 19.41
N GLU A 146 -8.85 12.88 19.21
CA GLU A 146 -10.12 13.17 18.53
C GLU A 146 -10.14 12.68 17.08
N VAL A 147 -9.04 12.91 16.34
CA VAL A 147 -8.90 12.41 14.96
C VAL A 147 -8.95 10.89 14.95
N MET A 148 -8.21 10.25 15.85
CA MET A 148 -8.06 8.81 15.91
C MET A 148 -9.35 8.07 16.26
N ALA A 149 -10.17 8.66 17.13
CA ALA A 149 -11.43 8.08 17.57
C ALA A 149 -12.46 7.93 16.42
N ALA A 150 -12.33 8.70 15.33
CA ALA A 150 -13.31 8.71 14.27
C ALA A 150 -13.22 7.52 13.29
N ALA A 151 -12.06 6.87 13.19
CA ALA A 151 -11.87 5.76 12.25
C ALA A 151 -10.75 4.81 12.68
N PRO A 152 -10.90 3.48 12.47
CA PRO A 152 -9.89 2.50 12.83
C PRO A 152 -8.80 2.38 11.74
N LEU A 153 -8.16 3.51 11.42
CA LEU A 153 -6.94 3.51 10.60
C LEU A 153 -5.74 3.06 11.44
N GLN A 154 -4.68 2.61 10.77
CA GLN A 154 -3.38 2.49 11.41
C GLN A 154 -2.69 3.85 11.42
N TYR A 155 -2.69 4.51 12.58
CA TYR A 155 -2.16 5.87 12.69
C TYR A 155 -0.63 5.90 12.77
N VAL A 156 -0.05 6.82 12.00
CA VAL A 156 1.39 7.02 11.86
C VAL A 156 1.74 8.43 12.33
N GLY A 157 2.55 8.54 13.38
CA GLY A 157 3.03 9.85 13.87
C GLY A 157 4.22 10.33 13.05
N VAL A 158 4.17 11.54 12.52
CA VAL A 158 5.24 12.14 11.72
C VAL A 158 6.02 13.13 12.57
N PHE A 159 7.33 12.89 12.67
CA PHE A 159 8.26 13.65 13.50
C PHE A 159 9.42 14.16 12.65
N ARG A 160 10.10 15.20 13.13
CA ARG A 160 11.29 15.76 12.48
C ARG A 160 12.31 16.15 13.53
N ASN A 161 13.41 15.40 13.60
CA ASN A 161 14.51 15.62 14.56
C ASN A 161 13.99 15.88 15.99
N HIS A 162 12.95 15.13 16.39
CA HIS A 162 12.32 15.30 17.70
C HIS A 162 13.15 14.62 18.79
N ASP A 163 12.90 15.00 20.04
CA ASP A 163 13.44 14.26 21.18
C ASP A 163 12.84 12.84 21.23
N ILE A 164 13.69 11.84 21.47
CA ILE A 164 13.28 10.42 21.49
C ILE A 164 12.25 10.15 22.59
N ALA A 165 12.39 10.76 23.77
CA ALA A 165 11.45 10.54 24.86
C ALA A 165 10.07 11.06 24.50
N ASP A 166 9.99 12.21 23.82
CA ASP A 166 8.73 12.76 23.32
C ASP A 166 8.08 11.90 22.22
N VAL A 167 8.87 11.38 21.28
CA VAL A 167 8.40 10.44 20.25
C VAL A 167 7.83 9.17 20.88
N VAL A 168 8.55 8.60 21.84
CA VAL A 168 8.17 7.37 22.54
C VAL A 168 6.91 7.58 23.40
N ASP A 169 6.81 8.72 24.09
CA ASP A 169 5.64 9.07 24.89
C ASP A 169 4.39 9.17 24.01
N LYS A 170 4.46 9.94 22.92
CA LYS A 170 3.36 10.07 21.96
C LYS A 170 2.98 8.73 21.32
N ALA A 171 3.97 7.90 20.97
CA ALA A 171 3.71 6.56 20.42
C ALA A 171 2.92 5.68 21.39
N LYS A 172 3.23 5.74 22.69
CA LYS A 172 2.53 4.98 23.73
C LYS A 172 1.14 5.56 24.00
N VAL A 173 1.04 6.86 24.26
CA VAL A 173 -0.22 7.54 24.61
C VAL A 173 -1.25 7.42 23.49
N LEU A 174 -0.82 7.51 22.24
CA LEU A 174 -1.69 7.41 21.09
C LEU A 174 -1.79 5.99 20.53
N SER A 175 -1.03 5.02 21.06
CA SER A 175 -0.96 3.66 20.50
C SER A 175 -0.70 3.67 18.98
N LEU A 176 0.31 4.45 18.56
CA LEU A 176 0.64 4.58 17.14
C LEU A 176 1.08 3.24 16.55
N ALA A 177 0.67 2.97 15.31
CA ALA A 177 1.14 1.80 14.58
C ALA A 177 2.60 1.98 14.10
N ALA A 178 2.97 3.23 13.80
CA ALA A 178 4.33 3.56 13.39
C ALA A 178 4.70 5.01 13.75
N VAL A 179 6.01 5.26 13.82
CA VAL A 179 6.60 6.60 13.84
C VAL A 179 7.38 6.84 12.55
N GLN A 180 7.08 7.92 11.85
CA GLN A 180 7.73 8.33 10.61
C GLN A 180 8.73 9.46 10.89
N LEU A 181 10.01 9.16 10.66
CA LEU A 181 11.13 10.07 10.80
C LEU A 181 11.32 10.87 9.51
N HIS A 182 11.03 12.17 9.59
CA HIS A 182 10.93 13.11 8.46
C HIS A 182 11.90 14.28 8.59
N GLY A 183 13.06 14.04 9.21
CA GLY A 183 14.21 14.92 9.25
C GLY A 183 15.48 14.22 8.78
N ASN A 184 16.58 14.58 9.42
CA ASN A 184 17.92 14.08 9.13
C ASN A 184 18.36 13.06 10.19
N GLU A 185 17.41 12.32 10.76
CA GLU A 185 17.69 11.30 11.77
C GLU A 185 18.65 10.25 11.19
N ASP A 186 19.78 10.04 11.87
CA ASP A 186 20.84 9.12 11.46
C ASP A 186 20.64 7.72 12.07
N GLN A 187 21.56 6.80 11.78
CA GLN A 187 21.48 5.42 12.29
C GLN A 187 21.52 5.38 13.82
N LEU A 188 22.35 6.21 14.47
CA LEU A 188 22.46 6.24 15.93
C LEU A 188 21.13 6.66 16.57
N TYR A 189 20.46 7.66 16.01
CA TYR A 189 19.13 8.06 16.44
C TYR A 189 18.14 6.92 16.28
N ILE A 190 18.14 6.23 15.13
CA ILE A 190 17.22 5.13 14.83
C ILE A 190 17.42 3.96 15.79
N ASP A 191 18.67 3.59 16.07
CA ASP A 191 19.02 2.52 17.02
C ASP A 191 18.51 2.86 18.43
N THR A 192 18.82 4.07 18.90
CA THR A 192 18.40 4.55 20.22
C THR A 192 16.88 4.63 20.33
N LEU A 193 16.21 5.10 19.28
CA LEU A 193 14.75 5.12 19.22
C LEU A 193 14.19 3.70 19.26
N ARG A 194 14.75 2.77 18.48
CA ARG A 194 14.28 1.38 18.41
C ARG A 194 14.37 0.69 19.76
N GLU A 195 15.45 0.91 20.51
CA GLU A 195 15.64 0.39 21.86
C GLU A 195 14.58 0.91 22.85
N ALA A 196 14.17 2.17 22.72
CA ALA A 196 13.21 2.81 23.63
C ALA A 196 11.73 2.58 23.25
N LEU A 197 11.45 2.34 21.96
CA LEU A 197 10.11 2.27 21.40
C LEU A 197 9.51 0.86 21.54
N PRO A 198 8.21 0.70 21.90
CA PRO A 198 7.58 -0.61 21.98
C PRO A 198 7.72 -1.40 20.68
N ALA A 199 8.01 -2.70 20.77
CA ALA A 199 8.36 -3.53 19.61
C ALA A 199 7.27 -3.61 18.52
N HIS A 200 5.99 -3.39 18.88
CA HIS A 200 4.88 -3.38 17.92
C HIS A 200 4.78 -2.09 17.10
N VAL A 201 5.45 -1.01 17.52
CA VAL A 201 5.45 0.28 16.80
C VAL A 201 6.57 0.23 15.77
N ALA A 202 6.22 0.31 14.48
CA ALA A 202 7.18 0.32 13.39
C ALA A 202 7.92 1.65 13.28
N ILE A 203 9.13 1.63 12.71
CA ILE A 203 9.91 2.84 12.39
C ILE A 203 9.94 3.01 10.89
N TRP A 204 9.47 4.17 10.43
CA TRP A 204 9.49 4.55 9.02
C TRP A 204 10.48 5.68 8.79
N LYS A 205 11.20 5.67 7.66
CA LYS A 205 12.12 6.74 7.28
C LYS A 205 11.66 7.45 6.02
N ALA A 206 11.39 8.75 6.12
CA ALA A 206 11.20 9.58 4.95
C ALA A 206 12.56 10.02 4.39
N LEU A 207 12.69 9.95 3.06
CA LEU A 207 13.88 10.37 2.32
C LEU A 207 13.44 11.23 1.13
N SER A 208 14.09 12.38 0.96
CA SER A 208 13.90 13.24 -0.19
C SER A 208 14.68 12.70 -1.39
N VAL A 209 14.03 12.63 -2.54
CA VAL A 209 14.66 12.27 -3.82
C VAL A 209 15.00 13.54 -4.61
N GLY A 210 16.28 13.68 -4.93
CA GLY A 210 16.81 14.73 -5.82
C GLY A 210 16.99 14.19 -7.24
N GLU A 211 18.19 14.37 -7.81
CA GLU A 211 18.55 13.80 -9.12
C GLU A 211 18.79 12.28 -9.07
N THR A 212 19.10 11.74 -7.88
CA THR A 212 19.36 10.31 -7.67
C THR A 212 18.55 9.78 -6.49
N LEU A 213 18.28 8.47 -6.51
CA LEU A 213 17.62 7.80 -5.39
C LEU A 213 18.54 7.71 -4.18
N PRO A 214 18.07 8.08 -2.99
CA PRO A 214 18.82 7.85 -1.77
C PRO A 214 18.89 6.36 -1.45
N ALA A 215 20.01 5.95 -0.86
CA ALA A 215 20.19 4.61 -0.33
C ALA A 215 19.19 4.34 0.81
N ARG A 216 18.77 3.08 0.94
CA ARG A 216 17.79 2.59 1.92
C ARG A 216 18.43 1.55 2.83
N GLU A 217 19.56 1.94 3.44
CA GLU A 217 20.47 1.04 4.15
C GLU A 217 20.30 1.08 5.68
N PHE A 218 19.33 1.83 6.18
CA PHE A 218 19.12 1.99 7.62
C PHE A 218 18.64 0.67 8.24
N GLN A 219 19.27 0.30 9.36
CA GLN A 219 18.79 -0.79 10.20
C GLN A 219 17.55 -0.36 10.98
N HIS A 220 16.71 -1.33 11.35
CA HIS A 220 15.48 -1.12 12.13
C HIS A 220 14.40 -0.26 11.46
N VAL A 221 14.55 0.07 10.17
CA VAL A 221 13.53 0.76 9.38
C VAL A 221 12.65 -0.26 8.66
N ASP A 222 11.36 -0.27 8.99
CA ASP A 222 10.37 -1.20 8.43
C ASP A 222 9.83 -0.71 7.08
N LYS A 223 9.77 0.61 6.89
CA LYS A 223 9.18 1.23 5.69
C LYS A 223 9.85 2.55 5.34
N TYR A 224 9.94 2.84 4.05
CA TYR A 224 10.45 4.10 3.53
C TYR A 224 9.34 4.94 2.92
N VAL A 225 9.45 6.26 3.02
CA VAL A 225 8.58 7.21 2.31
C VAL A 225 9.47 8.04 1.40
N LEU A 226 9.35 7.87 0.08
CA LEU A 226 10.11 8.64 -0.90
C LEU A 226 9.28 9.85 -1.34
N ASP A 227 9.75 11.04 -1.02
CA ASP A 227 9.09 12.32 -1.33
C ASP A 227 10.06 13.22 -2.12
N ASN A 228 9.55 14.34 -2.65
CA ASN A 228 10.37 15.41 -3.21
C ASN A 228 10.47 16.58 -2.22
N GLY A 229 11.70 16.81 -1.73
CA GLY A 229 12.03 17.87 -0.80
C GLY A 229 11.81 17.49 0.67
N GLN A 230 11.83 18.49 1.55
CA GLN A 230 11.68 18.33 3.00
C GLN A 230 10.20 18.25 3.42
N GLY A 231 9.36 17.60 2.60
CA GLY A 231 7.91 17.50 2.78
C GLY A 231 7.14 18.79 2.45
N GLY A 232 5.88 18.62 2.01
CA GLY A 232 4.94 19.73 1.81
C GLY A 232 5.22 20.65 0.62
N SER A 233 6.16 20.29 -0.26
CA SER A 233 6.45 21.02 -1.51
C SER A 233 5.29 20.97 -2.51
N GLY A 234 4.47 19.91 -2.43
CA GLY A 234 3.42 19.63 -3.41
C GLY A 234 3.95 19.22 -4.79
N GLN A 235 5.26 19.02 -4.93
CA GLN A 235 5.92 18.68 -6.18
C GLN A 235 6.32 17.20 -6.22
N ARG A 236 6.41 16.65 -7.43
CA ARG A 236 6.88 15.28 -7.68
C ARG A 236 8.37 15.28 -7.98
N PHE A 237 9.06 14.17 -7.69
CA PHE A 237 10.38 13.89 -8.24
C PHE A 237 10.24 13.06 -9.53
N ASP A 238 11.36 12.80 -10.21
CA ASP A 238 11.38 11.94 -11.40
C ASP A 238 11.14 10.46 -11.04
N TRP A 239 9.94 9.96 -11.27
CA TRP A 239 9.57 8.58 -11.00
C TRP A 239 10.27 7.57 -11.91
N SER A 240 10.87 7.99 -13.03
CA SER A 240 11.66 7.08 -13.87
C SER A 240 12.86 6.48 -13.13
N LEU A 241 13.30 7.14 -12.05
CA LEU A 241 14.33 6.63 -11.14
C LEU A 241 13.90 5.33 -10.43
N LEU A 242 12.59 5.07 -10.32
CA LEU A 242 12.03 3.87 -9.69
C LEU A 242 11.96 2.68 -10.67
N ASN A 243 12.32 2.84 -11.94
CA ASN A 243 12.21 1.77 -12.92
C ASN A 243 13.19 0.63 -12.62
N GLY A 244 12.70 -0.61 -12.80
CA GLY A 244 13.53 -1.82 -12.75
C GLY A 244 13.81 -2.38 -11.35
N GLN A 245 13.19 -1.86 -10.30
CA GLN A 245 13.28 -2.42 -8.94
C GLN A 245 11.89 -2.53 -8.29
N SER A 246 11.71 -3.55 -7.46
CA SER A 246 10.52 -3.66 -6.61
C SER A 246 10.72 -2.84 -5.34
N PHE A 247 9.73 -1.99 -5.05
CA PHE A 247 9.74 -1.05 -3.93
C PHE A 247 8.75 -1.50 -2.84
N GLY A 248 8.80 -2.79 -2.50
CA GLY A 248 7.83 -3.48 -1.64
C GLY A 248 7.74 -2.99 -0.18
N ASN A 249 8.70 -2.20 0.30
CA ASN A 249 8.65 -1.52 1.59
C ASN A 249 8.68 0.01 1.46
N VAL A 250 8.22 0.55 0.33
CA VAL A 250 8.25 2.00 0.07
C VAL A 250 6.86 2.52 -0.24
N LEU A 251 6.52 3.65 0.38
CA LEU A 251 5.41 4.50 -0.06
C LEU A 251 5.95 5.62 -0.93
N LEU A 252 5.29 5.84 -2.07
CA LEU A 252 5.56 6.99 -2.92
C LEU A 252 4.81 8.21 -2.40
N ALA A 253 5.48 9.35 -2.28
CA ALA A 253 4.92 10.63 -1.88
C ALA A 253 5.32 11.74 -2.87
N GLY A 254 4.83 12.95 -2.62
CA GLY A 254 5.19 14.15 -3.39
C GLY A 254 4.20 14.47 -4.50
N GLY A 255 3.34 15.47 -4.25
CA GLY A 255 2.40 15.99 -5.26
C GLY A 255 1.34 15.00 -5.76
N LEU A 256 1.06 13.93 -5.00
CA LEU A 256 0.09 12.90 -5.41
C LEU A 256 -1.35 13.36 -5.24
N GLY A 257 -2.13 13.32 -6.32
CA GLY A 257 -3.54 13.70 -6.37
C GLY A 257 -4.28 12.98 -7.50
N ALA A 258 -5.51 13.40 -7.79
CA ALA A 258 -6.37 12.75 -8.77
C ALA A 258 -5.73 12.67 -10.17
N ASP A 259 -5.05 13.74 -10.59
CA ASP A 259 -4.52 13.90 -11.95
C ASP A 259 -3.35 12.97 -12.28
N ASN A 260 -2.60 12.50 -11.27
CA ASN A 260 -1.40 11.68 -11.46
C ASN A 260 -1.44 10.33 -10.72
N CYS A 261 -2.58 9.99 -10.11
CA CYS A 261 -2.73 8.78 -9.31
C CYS A 261 -2.53 7.49 -10.12
N VAL A 262 -2.94 7.46 -11.40
CA VAL A 262 -2.78 6.29 -12.27
C VAL A 262 -1.30 5.97 -12.48
N GLU A 263 -0.53 6.98 -12.89
CA GLU A 263 0.92 6.87 -13.13
C GLU A 263 1.66 6.50 -11.84
N ALA A 264 1.32 7.15 -10.72
CA ALA A 264 1.92 6.87 -9.42
C ALA A 264 1.72 5.40 -9.00
N ALA A 265 0.51 4.87 -9.21
CA ALA A 265 0.18 3.51 -8.84
C ALA A 265 0.85 2.44 -9.72
N GLN A 266 1.44 2.82 -10.86
CA GLN A 266 2.18 1.93 -11.76
C GLN A 266 3.68 1.82 -11.43
N THR A 267 4.19 2.63 -10.49
CA THR A 267 5.62 2.66 -10.13
C THR A 267 6.13 1.42 -9.40
N GLY A 268 5.25 0.53 -8.94
CA GLY A 268 5.63 -0.68 -8.20
C GLY A 268 5.95 -0.45 -6.72
N CYS A 269 5.71 0.75 -6.18
CA CYS A 269 5.74 1.00 -4.74
C CYS A 269 4.63 0.24 -4.01
N ALA A 270 4.84 -0.03 -2.71
CA ALA A 270 3.88 -0.74 -1.86
C ALA A 270 2.55 0.02 -1.70
N GLY A 271 2.59 1.34 -1.78
CA GLY A 271 1.43 2.22 -1.72
C GLY A 271 1.80 3.67 -1.96
N LEU A 272 0.79 4.54 -1.85
CA LEU A 272 0.91 5.99 -2.05
C LEU A 272 0.64 6.76 -0.74
N ASP A 273 1.36 7.87 -0.52
CA ASP A 273 1.17 8.80 0.60
C ASP A 273 0.59 10.12 0.09
N PHE A 274 -0.72 10.29 0.27
CA PHE A 274 -1.46 11.48 -0.15
C PHE A 274 -1.44 12.53 0.95
N ASN A 275 -1.20 13.80 0.59
CA ASN A 275 -1.27 14.91 1.54
C ASN A 275 -1.98 16.14 0.97
N SER A 276 -1.25 17.07 0.35
CA SER A 276 -1.77 18.40 0.00
C SER A 276 -2.66 18.44 -1.24
N ALA A 277 -2.45 17.57 -2.24
CA ALA A 277 -3.26 17.57 -3.46
C ALA A 277 -4.63 16.90 -3.30
N VAL A 278 -4.97 16.45 -2.08
CA VAL A 278 -6.30 15.97 -1.69
C VAL A 278 -6.91 16.85 -0.58
N GLU A 279 -6.46 18.10 -0.49
CA GLU A 279 -6.94 19.10 0.46
C GLU A 279 -7.74 20.20 -0.23
N SER A 280 -8.68 20.78 0.51
CA SER A 280 -9.30 22.07 0.16
C SER A 280 -8.58 23.24 0.84
N GLN A 281 -7.97 23.00 2.00
CA GLN A 281 -7.06 23.90 2.72
C GLN A 281 -6.02 23.05 3.48
N PRO A 282 -4.85 23.59 3.84
CA PRO A 282 -3.86 22.87 4.65
C PRO A 282 -4.50 22.25 5.90
N GLY A 283 -4.47 20.91 6.01
CA GLY A 283 -5.03 20.16 7.15
C GLY A 283 -6.51 19.79 6.99
N ILE A 284 -7.19 20.29 5.97
CA ILE A 284 -8.61 20.07 5.67
C ILE A 284 -8.71 19.23 4.39
N LYS A 285 -8.90 17.92 4.56
CA LYS A 285 -9.05 17.00 3.42
C LYS A 285 -10.36 17.25 2.67
N ASP A 286 -10.33 17.05 1.36
CA ASP A 286 -11.52 17.04 0.52
C ASP A 286 -11.97 15.58 0.31
N ALA A 287 -13.14 15.24 0.84
CA ALA A 287 -13.68 13.88 0.79
C ALA A 287 -13.94 13.38 -0.64
N ARG A 288 -14.27 14.28 -1.58
CA ARG A 288 -14.48 13.91 -2.99
C ARG A 288 -13.17 13.60 -3.68
N LEU A 289 -12.12 14.38 -3.41
CA LEU A 289 -10.78 14.10 -3.93
C LEU A 289 -10.24 12.78 -3.38
N LEU A 290 -10.45 12.51 -2.08
CA LEU A 290 -10.09 11.22 -1.47
C LEU A 290 -10.83 10.06 -2.17
N ALA A 291 -12.15 10.13 -2.29
CA ALA A 291 -12.90 9.09 -2.99
C ALA A 291 -12.42 8.90 -4.44
N SER A 292 -12.10 9.99 -5.13
CA SER A 292 -11.60 9.95 -6.51
C SER A 292 -10.25 9.22 -6.63
N VAL A 293 -9.26 9.52 -5.78
CA VAL A 293 -7.95 8.83 -5.88
C VAL A 293 -8.07 7.34 -5.55
N PHE A 294 -8.88 6.98 -4.55
CA PHE A 294 -9.08 5.57 -4.20
C PHE A 294 -9.91 4.80 -5.24
N GLN A 295 -10.85 5.46 -5.92
CA GLN A 295 -11.53 4.89 -7.09
C GLN A 295 -10.52 4.61 -8.21
N THR A 296 -9.62 5.55 -8.49
CA THR A 296 -8.55 5.38 -9.48
C THR A 296 -7.62 4.22 -9.12
N LEU A 297 -7.27 4.04 -7.85
CA LEU A 297 -6.43 2.92 -7.40
C LEU A 297 -7.05 1.55 -7.66
N ARG A 298 -8.38 1.46 -7.76
CA ARG A 298 -9.08 0.21 -8.10
C ARG A 298 -9.33 0.03 -9.60
N ALA A 299 -9.10 1.05 -10.42
CA ALA A 299 -9.35 1.03 -11.86
C ALA A 299 -8.17 0.43 -12.63
N TYR A 300 -8.14 -0.89 -12.75
CA TYR A 300 -7.18 -1.67 -13.52
C TYR A 300 -7.81 -2.96 -14.03
#